data_AF-A0A2A9CJD3-F1
#
_entry.id   AF-A0A2A9CJD3-F1
#
_cell.length_a   1.000
_cell.length_b   1.000
_cell.length_c   1.000
_cell.angle_alpha   90.00
_cell.angle_beta   90.00
_cell.angle_gamma   90.00
#
_symmetry.space_group_name_H-M   'P 1'
#
loop_
_entity.id
_entity.type
_entity.pdbx_description
1 polymer ?
#
loop_
_entity_poly.entity_id
_entity_poly.type
_entity_poly.pdbx_seq_one_letter_code
_entity_poly.pdbx_strand_id
1 'polypeptide(L)'
;MKVFFTSKIEGEISSFHSYSFQEAVEKTAVLDKKWKKKNSEPIPLDFMISNDKGEKMYSGTYVLGSDDTTNIYNHICLKLMQLPMENEQQETERDILLQNLNANTPASYQMNLTELAKQNTVKTKGWKQLSKRVKIFTCTLASLLVVAILSSIVLATIATSKNNALEEANVEVAEVKAIKTIYEKGITGDVNEAISKLQANEKHSDSEQEVLIHFLLSVKNYKEAVNETGKENVSILASQIMQLHGIEELKSFQESYPSSAGEFEIAYHSEDYQKAVAVKDVLMTSERYKEKGLAYLNLDQLDQAKKMASEAKSDVLNKKITTYEDLDQQLTQLNSQLEEEEKSKDKDEEKIKSIKEQRNAIIEEQNNI
;
A
#
# COMPACT_ATOMS: atom_id res chain seq x y z
N MET A 1 -0.68 10.76 5.13
CA MET A 1 0.29 9.86 5.81
C MET A 1 0.55 8.63 4.95
N LYS A 2 1.82 8.20 4.87
CA LYS A 2 2.27 7.07 4.03
C LYS A 2 2.93 5.98 4.86
N VAL A 3 2.81 4.74 4.40
CA VAL A 3 3.39 3.53 5.01
C VAL A 3 4.26 2.84 3.99
N PHE A 4 5.46 2.45 4.42
CA PHE A 4 6.38 1.62 3.67
C PHE A 4 6.63 0.36 4.46
N PHE A 5 6.54 -0.79 3.82
CA PHE A 5 7.07 -2.02 4.39
C PHE A 5 8.52 -2.17 3.96
N THR A 6 9.42 -2.48 4.90
CA THR A 6 10.81 -2.82 4.56
C THR A 6 10.98 -4.33 4.37
N SER A 7 9.97 -5.11 4.77
CA SER A 7 9.87 -6.55 4.50
C SER A 7 8.90 -6.83 3.35
N LYS A 8 9.19 -7.87 2.55
CA LYS A 8 8.32 -8.32 1.46
C LYS A 8 7.49 -9.54 1.85
N ILE A 9 6.28 -9.64 1.29
CA ILE A 9 5.55 -10.90 1.15
C ILE A 9 5.29 -11.09 -0.33
N GLU A 10 5.80 -12.17 -0.91
CA GLU A 10 5.71 -12.41 -2.34
C GLU A 10 4.26 -12.37 -2.84
N GLY A 11 4.00 -11.53 -3.84
CA GLY A 11 2.67 -11.31 -4.44
C GLY A 11 1.66 -10.54 -3.57
N GLU A 12 1.99 -10.21 -2.31
CA GLU A 12 1.05 -9.63 -1.35
C GLU A 12 1.53 -8.31 -0.75
N ILE A 13 2.82 -8.16 -0.44
CA ILE A 13 3.42 -6.91 0.07
C ILE A 13 4.76 -6.68 -0.65
N SER A 14 4.88 -5.53 -1.29
CA SER A 14 6.12 -5.08 -1.91
C SER A 14 6.93 -4.26 -0.91
N SER A 15 8.21 -4.57 -0.76
CA SER A 15 9.14 -3.72 -0.01
C SER A 15 9.25 -2.33 -0.64
N PHE A 16 9.42 -1.31 0.20
CA PHE A 16 9.63 0.10 -0.15
C PHE A 16 8.55 0.72 -1.04
N HIS A 17 7.42 0.04 -1.24
CA HIS A 17 6.27 0.61 -1.90
C HIS A 17 5.51 1.56 -0.95
N SER A 18 5.15 2.74 -1.47
CA SER A 18 4.41 3.75 -0.71
C SER A 18 2.92 3.42 -0.70
N TYR A 19 2.43 2.85 0.39
CA TYR A 19 1.01 2.71 0.66
C TYR A 19 0.47 3.98 1.34
N SER A 20 -0.75 4.41 1.05
CA SER A 20 -1.47 5.24 2.01
C SER A 20 -1.69 4.46 3.31
N PHE A 21 -1.84 5.17 4.43
CA PHE A 21 -2.11 4.50 5.70
C PHE A 21 -3.39 3.65 5.65
N GLN A 22 -4.43 4.14 4.99
CA GLN A 22 -5.66 3.39 4.77
C GLN A 22 -5.42 2.08 4.01
N GLU A 23 -4.71 2.13 2.88
CA GLU A 23 -4.41 0.93 2.09
C GLU A 23 -3.59 -0.09 2.88
N ALA A 24 -2.61 0.38 3.66
CA ALA A 24 -1.81 -0.49 4.52
C ALA A 24 -2.66 -1.18 5.59
N VAL A 25 -3.63 -0.48 6.19
CA VAL A 25 -4.57 -1.06 7.17
C VAL A 25 -5.45 -2.12 6.53
N GLU A 26 -6.06 -1.82 5.39
CA GLU A 26 -6.95 -2.74 4.69
C GLU A 26 -6.19 -3.98 4.21
N LYS A 27 -5.03 -3.78 3.59
CA LYS A 27 -4.18 -4.87 3.09
C LYS A 27 -3.71 -5.78 4.22
N THR A 28 -3.19 -5.21 5.31
CA THR A 28 -2.77 -6.02 6.47
C THR A 28 -3.95 -6.73 7.14
N ALA A 29 -5.13 -6.12 7.20
CA ALA A 29 -6.32 -6.79 7.74
C ALA A 29 -6.77 -8.00 6.91
N VAL A 30 -6.75 -7.87 5.58
CA VAL A 30 -7.09 -8.97 4.67
C VAL A 30 -6.06 -10.11 4.79
N LEU A 31 -4.78 -9.76 4.80
CA LEU A 31 -3.70 -10.72 4.93
C LEU A 31 -3.75 -11.44 6.28
N ASP A 32 -4.01 -10.72 7.37
CA ASP A 32 -4.04 -11.28 8.72
C ASP A 32 -5.15 -12.32 8.87
N LYS A 33 -6.36 -11.98 8.39
CA LYS A 33 -7.49 -12.92 8.32
C LYS A 33 -7.15 -14.16 7.49
N LYS A 34 -6.50 -13.95 6.33
CA LYS A 34 -6.08 -15.05 5.45
C LYS A 34 -5.04 -15.96 6.12
N TRP A 35 -4.06 -15.38 6.81
CA TRP A 35 -3.00 -16.11 7.50
C TRP A 35 -3.54 -16.94 8.67
N LYS A 36 -4.38 -16.31 9.52
CA LYS A 36 -5.05 -16.97 10.65
C LYS A 36 -5.95 -18.10 10.20
N LYS A 37 -6.75 -17.88 9.15
CA LYS A 37 -7.62 -18.94 8.60
C LYS A 37 -6.85 -20.14 8.09
N LYS A 38 -5.62 -19.93 7.58
CA LYS A 38 -4.72 -20.99 7.12
C LYS A 38 -3.90 -21.63 8.25
N ASN A 39 -4.02 -21.13 9.49
CA ASN A 39 -3.20 -21.53 10.63
C ASN A 39 -1.70 -21.54 10.30
N SER A 40 -1.25 -20.55 9.53
CA SER A 40 0.13 -20.39 9.08
C SER A 40 0.97 -19.74 10.19
N GLU A 41 2.28 -19.99 10.17
CA GLU A 41 3.19 -19.37 11.14
C GLU A 41 3.16 -17.83 11.02
N PRO A 42 3.20 -17.11 12.16
CA PRO A 42 3.20 -15.65 12.14
C PRO A 42 4.44 -15.09 11.44
N ILE A 43 4.26 -14.04 10.65
CA ILE A 43 5.33 -13.42 9.86
C ILE A 43 5.58 -11.99 10.34
N PRO A 44 6.80 -11.62 10.73
CA PRO A 44 7.14 -10.23 11.04
C PRO A 44 7.20 -9.40 9.76
N LEU A 45 6.58 -8.22 9.81
CA LEU A 45 6.59 -7.22 8.74
C LEU A 45 7.08 -5.90 9.30
N ASP A 46 8.30 -5.55 8.93
CA ASP A 46 8.89 -4.27 9.30
C ASP A 46 8.29 -3.15 8.43
N PHE A 47 8.00 -2.01 9.07
CA PHE A 47 7.38 -0.88 8.40
C PHE A 47 7.82 0.47 8.97
N MET A 48 7.62 1.51 8.15
CA MET A 48 7.81 2.90 8.49
C MET A 48 6.60 3.73 8.09
N ILE A 49 6.27 4.72 8.91
CA ILE A 49 5.22 5.72 8.68
C ILE A 49 5.87 7.08 8.54
N SER A 50 5.43 7.81 7.52
CA SER A 50 5.82 9.21 7.30
C SER A 50 4.61 10.10 7.11
N ASN A 51 4.78 11.39 7.39
CA ASN A 51 3.77 12.40 7.07
C ASN A 51 3.78 12.70 5.56
N ASP A 52 2.89 13.59 5.12
CA ASP A 52 2.76 13.94 3.69
C ASP A 52 3.96 14.72 3.14
N LYS A 53 4.87 15.19 4.01
CA LYS A 53 6.14 15.82 3.65
C LYS A 53 7.31 14.82 3.61
N GLY A 54 7.05 13.54 3.88
CA GLY A 54 8.08 12.49 3.93
C GLY A 54 8.84 12.41 5.27
N GLU A 55 8.49 13.22 6.27
CA GLU A 55 9.14 13.17 7.58
C GLU A 55 8.68 11.92 8.34
N LYS A 56 9.63 11.18 8.90
CA LYS A 56 9.36 9.96 9.66
C LYS A 56 8.55 10.28 10.92
N MET A 57 7.41 9.62 11.07
CA MET A 57 6.55 9.72 12.25
C MET A 57 6.68 8.49 13.17
N TYR A 58 6.83 7.30 12.59
CA TYR A 58 6.87 6.05 13.35
C TYR A 58 7.57 4.94 12.55
N SER A 59 8.13 3.94 13.23
CA SER A 59 8.58 2.69 12.60
C SER A 59 8.39 1.54 13.58
N GLY A 60 8.03 0.36 13.08
CA GLY A 60 7.79 -0.81 13.92
C GLY A 60 7.76 -2.10 13.12
N THR A 61 7.44 -3.19 13.82
CA THR A 61 7.32 -4.54 13.24
C THR A 61 5.93 -5.07 13.57
N TYR A 62 5.09 -5.19 12.54
CA TYR A 62 3.77 -5.79 12.66
C TYR A 62 3.87 -7.30 12.43
N VAL A 63 3.34 -8.11 13.34
CA VAL A 63 3.37 -9.57 13.19
C VAL A 63 2.05 -10.04 12.59
N LEU A 64 2.11 -10.40 11.30
CA LEU A 64 0.99 -10.94 10.55
C LEU A 64 0.61 -12.31 11.10
N GLY A 65 -0.69 -12.54 11.32
CA GLY A 65 -1.18 -13.80 11.85
C GLY A 65 -1.07 -13.94 13.37
N SER A 66 -0.66 -12.87 14.08
CA SER A 66 -0.61 -12.87 15.55
C SER A 66 -1.99 -12.78 16.18
N ASP A 67 -2.24 -13.48 17.29
CA ASP A 67 -3.54 -13.43 17.97
C ASP A 67 -3.84 -12.07 18.60
N ASP A 68 -2.81 -11.28 18.89
CA ASP A 68 -2.92 -10.02 19.64
C ASP A 68 -3.45 -8.85 18.81
N THR A 69 -3.32 -8.92 17.48
CA THR A 69 -3.58 -7.79 16.59
C THR A 69 -4.24 -8.25 15.30
N THR A 70 -5.00 -7.37 14.66
CA THR A 70 -5.78 -7.72 13.45
C THR A 70 -5.32 -6.98 12.19
N ASN A 71 -4.52 -5.92 12.35
CA ASN A 71 -3.91 -5.14 11.28
C ASN A 71 -2.83 -4.22 11.87
N ILE A 72 -2.14 -3.50 10.99
CA ILE A 72 -1.06 -2.57 11.37
C ILE A 72 -1.53 -1.42 12.26
N TYR A 73 -2.72 -0.84 12.05
CA TYR A 73 -3.27 0.22 12.90
C TYR A 73 -3.51 -0.26 14.33
N ASN A 74 -4.16 -1.42 14.46
CA ASN A 74 -4.41 -2.05 15.75
C ASN A 74 -3.11 -2.28 16.53
N HIS A 75 -2.10 -2.82 15.84
CA HIS A 75 -0.78 -3.03 16.40
C HIS A 75 -0.15 -1.72 16.92
N ILE A 76 -0.12 -0.67 16.09
CA ILE A 76 0.53 0.59 16.46
C ILE A 76 -0.16 1.23 17.66
N CYS A 77 -1.49 1.30 17.68
CA CYS A 77 -2.24 1.87 18.79
C CYS A 77 -1.99 1.13 20.10
N LEU A 78 -2.00 -0.21 20.07
CA LEU A 78 -1.69 -1.02 21.24
C LEU A 78 -0.26 -0.77 21.74
N LYS A 79 0.72 -0.70 20.84
CA LYS A 79 2.12 -0.43 21.21
C LYS A 79 2.30 0.97 21.79
N LEU A 80 1.75 2.00 21.14
CA LEU A 80 1.84 3.39 21.61
C LEU A 80 1.20 3.57 23.00
N MET A 81 0.12 2.87 23.31
CA MET A 81 -0.51 2.93 24.62
C MET A 81 0.20 2.10 25.71
N GLN A 82 1.00 1.11 25.32
CA GLN A 82 1.78 0.28 26.25
C GLN A 82 3.16 0.87 26.56
N LEU A 83 3.67 1.75 25.70
CA LEU A 83 4.95 2.42 25.88
C LEU A 83 4.84 3.45 27.02
N PRO A 84 5.64 3.32 28.09
CA PRO A 84 5.73 4.35 29.11
C PRO A 84 6.37 5.60 28.51
N MET A 85 5.76 6.76 28.75
CA MET A 85 6.31 8.05 28.33
C MET A 85 7.13 8.66 29.47
N GLU A 86 8.26 9.26 29.14
CA GLU A 86 9.19 9.83 30.13
C GLU A 86 8.79 11.25 30.57
N ASN A 87 8.01 11.95 29.75
CA ASN A 87 7.57 13.33 29.99
C ASN A 87 6.28 13.68 29.23
N GLU A 88 5.65 14.81 29.61
CA GLU A 88 4.40 15.31 29.02
C GLU A 88 4.51 15.63 27.52
N GLN A 89 5.71 15.99 27.04
CA GLN A 89 5.93 16.24 25.61
C GLN A 89 5.79 14.94 24.80
N GLN A 90 6.41 13.85 25.23
CA GLN A 90 6.27 12.53 24.60
C GLN A 90 4.83 12.02 24.66
N GLU A 91 4.09 12.29 25.75
CA GLU A 91 2.66 11.99 25.84
C GLU A 91 1.85 12.76 24.79
N THR A 92 2.15 14.04 24.60
CA THR A 92 1.51 14.89 23.59
C THR A 92 1.82 14.42 22.17
N GLU A 93 3.07 14.09 21.87
CA GLU A 93 3.49 13.57 20.56
C GLU A 93 2.83 12.22 20.25
N ARG A 94 2.74 11.33 21.24
CA ARG A 94 1.99 10.06 21.14
C ARG A 94 0.51 10.33 20.83
N ASP A 95 -0.12 11.26 21.53
CA ASP A 95 -1.56 11.53 21.37
C ASP A 95 -1.87 12.16 20.00
N ILE A 96 -1.00 13.06 19.52
CA ILE A 96 -1.07 13.61 18.16
C ILE A 96 -0.91 12.49 17.12
N LEU A 97 0.05 11.59 17.30
CA LEU A 97 0.24 10.45 16.40
C LEU A 97 -1.00 9.53 16.41
N LEU A 98 -1.56 9.21 17.57
CA LEU A 98 -2.77 8.39 17.69
C LEU A 98 -3.98 9.04 17.00
N GLN A 99 -4.16 10.36 17.13
CA GLN A 99 -5.21 11.09 16.42
C GLN A 99 -5.00 11.04 14.91
N ASN A 100 -3.78 11.27 14.43
CA ASN A 100 -3.44 11.21 13.01
C ASN A 100 -3.65 9.81 12.44
N LEU A 101 -3.26 8.76 13.16
CA LEU A 101 -3.51 7.37 12.79
C LEU A 101 -5.02 7.11 12.65
N ASN A 102 -5.80 7.51 13.65
CA ASN A 102 -7.25 7.30 13.63
C ASN A 102 -7.95 8.07 12.49
N ALA A 103 -7.55 9.33 12.23
CA ALA A 103 -8.11 10.15 11.16
C ALA A 103 -7.83 9.60 9.75
N ASN A 104 -6.71 8.87 9.57
CA ASN A 104 -6.32 8.26 8.30
C ASN A 104 -6.70 6.76 8.23
N THR A 105 -7.48 6.26 9.19
CA THR A 105 -7.96 4.86 9.22
C THR A 105 -9.42 4.81 8.77
N PRO A 106 -9.81 3.83 7.93
CA PRO A 106 -11.22 3.63 7.58
C PRO A 106 -12.09 3.42 8.82
N ALA A 107 -13.29 4.00 8.82
CA ALA A 107 -14.22 3.93 9.95
C ALA A 107 -14.48 2.50 10.46
N SER A 108 -14.47 1.50 9.56
CA SER A 108 -14.66 0.09 9.89
C SER A 108 -13.53 -0.53 10.73
N TYR A 109 -12.35 0.09 10.77
CA TYR A 109 -11.18 -0.36 11.53
C TYR A 109 -10.82 0.58 12.69
N GLN A 110 -11.52 1.72 12.82
CA GLN A 110 -11.27 2.67 13.91
C GLN A 110 -11.61 2.03 15.27
N MET A 111 -10.77 2.33 16.25
CA MET A 111 -10.92 1.84 17.61
C MET A 111 -11.29 2.98 18.54
N ASN A 112 -12.05 2.68 19.58
CA ASN A 112 -12.29 3.65 20.63
C ASN A 112 -11.03 3.79 21.51
N LEU A 113 -10.21 4.80 21.19
CA LEU A 113 -8.94 5.07 21.89
C LEU A 113 -9.16 5.33 23.39
N THR A 114 -10.33 5.84 23.79
CA THR A 114 -10.68 6.11 25.20
C THR A 114 -10.92 4.82 25.99
N GLU A 115 -11.54 3.80 25.37
CA GLU A 115 -11.74 2.49 26.00
C GLU A 115 -10.43 1.69 26.07
N LEU A 116 -9.59 1.79 25.03
CA LEU A 116 -8.28 1.16 24.99
C LEU A 116 -7.34 1.70 26.08
N ALA A 117 -7.38 3.02 26.32
CA ALA A 117 -6.66 3.66 27.43
C ALA A 117 -7.16 3.18 28.82
N LYS A 118 -8.48 3.05 29.01
CA LYS A 118 -9.06 2.54 30.27
C LYS A 118 -8.65 1.10 30.55
N GLN A 119 -8.62 0.22 29.55
CA GLN A 119 -8.23 -1.18 29.71
C GLN A 119 -6.75 -1.34 30.11
N ASN A 120 -5.86 -0.47 29.62
CA ASN A 120 -4.44 -0.47 29.99
C ASN A 120 -4.17 0.04 31.41
N THR A 121 -4.98 0.98 31.95
CA THR A 121 -4.85 1.45 33.34
C THR A 121 -5.20 0.40 34.41
N VAL A 122 -6.01 -0.61 34.05
CA VAL A 122 -6.38 -1.71 34.96
C VAL A 122 -5.24 -2.74 35.07
N LYS A 123 -4.48 -2.97 34.00
CA LYS A 123 -3.32 -3.90 33.99
C LYS A 123 -2.07 -3.32 34.65
N THR A 124 -1.90 -2.00 34.71
CA THR A 124 -0.70 -1.35 35.27
C THR A 124 -0.78 -1.02 36.77
N LYS A 125 -1.94 -1.19 37.42
CA LYS A 125 -2.09 -1.00 38.88
C LYS A 125 -1.56 -2.14 39.76
N GLY A 126 -1.07 -3.24 39.18
CA GLY A 126 -0.53 -4.39 39.93
C GLY A 126 0.91 -4.25 40.46
N TRP A 127 1.65 -3.20 40.10
CA TRP A 127 3.09 -3.10 40.44
C TRP A 127 3.44 -2.07 41.52
N LYS A 128 2.49 -1.63 42.34
CA LYS A 128 2.81 -0.78 43.50
C LYS A 128 2.33 -1.39 44.79
N GLN A 129 2.84 -2.59 45.11
CA GLN A 129 3.10 -3.06 46.47
C GLN A 129 3.66 -4.47 46.40
N LEU A 130 4.95 -4.66 46.69
CA LEU A 130 5.40 -5.50 47.81
C LEU A 130 6.92 -5.58 47.86
N SER A 131 7.38 -5.82 49.08
CA SER A 131 8.64 -5.43 49.68
C SER A 131 9.82 -6.34 49.38
N LYS A 132 11.01 -5.80 49.61
CA LYS A 132 12.28 -6.53 49.80
C LYS A 132 12.10 -7.71 50.77
N ARG A 133 11.86 -8.93 50.27
CA ARG A 133 12.16 -10.28 50.84
C ARG A 133 11.20 -11.32 50.24
N VAL A 134 11.67 -12.58 50.15
CA VAL A 134 11.03 -13.79 49.56
C VAL A 134 11.38 -13.92 48.06
N LYS A 135 12.51 -14.54 47.65
CA LYS A 135 12.98 -15.94 47.77
C LYS A 135 11.94 -17.00 47.34
N ILE A 136 12.20 -17.55 46.15
CA ILE A 136 11.99 -18.94 45.72
C ILE A 136 10.53 -19.42 45.66
N PHE A 137 10.00 -19.52 44.42
CA PHE A 137 9.20 -20.67 44.02
C PHE A 137 9.55 -21.06 42.58
N THR A 138 10.22 -22.20 42.49
CA THR A 138 10.41 -23.04 41.31
C THR A 138 9.11 -23.77 40.98
N CYS A 139 8.68 -23.76 39.71
CA CYS A 139 8.30 -24.95 38.92
C CYS A 139 7.73 -24.53 37.56
N THR A 140 8.58 -24.68 36.54
CA THR A 140 8.30 -25.23 35.20
C THR A 140 6.92 -25.01 34.56
N LEU A 141 6.85 -24.09 33.59
CA LEU A 141 6.20 -24.36 32.32
C LEU A 141 7.14 -23.90 31.20
N ALA A 142 7.65 -24.86 30.43
CA ALA A 142 8.41 -24.63 29.23
C ALA A 142 7.46 -24.17 28.12
N SER A 143 7.27 -22.85 27.99
CA SER A 143 6.65 -22.19 26.85
C SER A 143 6.56 -20.70 27.17
N LEU A 144 7.32 -19.89 26.42
CA LEU A 144 7.34 -18.41 26.34
C LEU A 144 8.77 -17.89 26.48
N LEU A 145 9.53 -18.01 25.40
CA LEU A 145 10.60 -17.07 25.06
C LEU A 145 10.20 -16.43 23.74
N VAL A 146 9.60 -15.24 23.80
CA VAL A 146 10.06 -14.04 23.07
C VAL A 146 9.47 -12.83 23.81
N VAL A 147 10.23 -12.32 24.78
CA VAL A 147 10.06 -10.96 25.30
C VAL A 147 11.27 -10.16 24.85
N ALA A 148 10.98 -9.00 24.27
CA ALA A 148 11.82 -7.82 24.12
C ALA A 148 13.09 -7.92 23.27
N ILE A 149 13.02 -7.37 22.06
CA ILE A 149 14.05 -6.44 21.59
C ILE A 149 13.33 -5.17 21.11
N LEU A 150 13.25 -4.20 22.03
CA LEU A 150 12.83 -2.81 21.80
C LEU A 150 14.01 -2.04 21.18
N SER A 151 13.74 -0.87 20.60
CA SER A 151 14.66 0.29 20.64
C SER A 151 16.16 -0.04 20.77
N SER A 152 16.76 -0.52 19.68
CA SER A 152 18.21 -0.60 19.44
C SER A 152 19.15 -1.05 20.60
N ILE A 153 19.37 -2.36 20.82
CA ILE A 153 20.66 -2.97 21.29
C ILE A 153 20.77 -4.42 20.74
N VAL A 154 21.98 -4.83 20.31
CA VAL A 154 22.36 -6.20 19.89
C VAL A 154 22.42 -7.15 21.08
N LEU A 155 21.87 -8.38 21.01
CA LEU A 155 22.20 -9.48 21.95
C LEU A 155 21.92 -10.86 21.34
N ALA A 156 22.99 -11.59 21.06
CA ALA A 156 22.99 -13.05 20.84
C ALA A 156 22.75 -13.81 22.17
N THR A 157 22.12 -15.00 22.11
CA THR A 157 22.23 -16.23 22.97
C THR A 157 20.87 -16.98 23.10
N ILE A 158 20.67 -18.32 23.00
CA ILE A 158 21.50 -19.56 23.02
C ILE A 158 20.77 -20.78 22.38
N ALA A 159 21.52 -21.54 21.56
CA ALA A 159 21.67 -23.02 21.35
C ALA A 159 20.45 -23.98 21.39
N THR A 160 20.29 -25.04 20.56
CA THR A 160 21.22 -25.92 19.84
C THR A 160 20.50 -26.56 18.63
N SER A 161 20.76 -26.10 17.41
CA SER A 161 20.94 -26.95 16.20
C SER A 161 21.33 -26.07 15.02
N LYS A 162 22.43 -26.44 14.34
CA LYS A 162 23.01 -25.81 13.13
C LYS A 162 23.59 -24.40 13.30
N ASN A 163 24.91 -24.33 13.52
CA ASN A 163 25.71 -23.09 13.55
C ASN A 163 25.57 -22.21 12.30
N ASN A 164 25.17 -22.76 11.15
CA ASN A 164 25.02 -21.98 9.92
C ASN A 164 23.81 -21.02 9.97
N ALA A 165 22.69 -21.43 10.59
CA ALA A 165 21.47 -20.63 10.64
C ALA A 165 21.56 -19.41 11.56
N LEU A 166 22.44 -19.46 12.58
CA LEU A 166 22.66 -18.35 13.51
C LEU A 166 23.62 -17.30 12.94
N GLU A 167 24.58 -17.70 12.10
CA GLU A 167 25.42 -16.75 11.36
C GLU A 167 24.62 -16.07 10.25
N GLU A 168 23.82 -16.82 9.48
CA GLU A 168 22.94 -16.29 8.44
C GLU A 168 21.93 -15.28 9.01
N ALA A 169 21.27 -15.58 10.13
CA ALA A 169 20.33 -14.65 10.77
C ALA A 169 21.00 -13.39 11.35
N ASN A 170 22.25 -13.47 11.81
CA ASN A 170 22.98 -12.30 12.30
C ASN A 170 23.46 -11.40 11.16
N VAL A 171 23.83 -11.99 10.01
CA VAL A 171 24.16 -11.26 8.79
C VAL A 171 22.91 -10.54 8.26
N GLU A 172 21.78 -11.23 8.17
CA GLU A 172 20.50 -10.68 7.70
C GLU A 172 20.02 -9.50 8.59
N VAL A 173 20.10 -9.64 9.91
CA VAL A 173 19.75 -8.54 10.85
C VAL A 173 20.71 -7.35 10.75
N ALA A 174 22.00 -7.60 10.52
CA ALA A 174 23.00 -6.53 10.34
C ALA A 174 22.79 -5.78 9.03
N GLU A 175 22.50 -6.50 7.94
CA GLU A 175 22.16 -5.95 6.62
C GLU A 175 20.89 -5.08 6.70
N VAL A 176 19.80 -5.60 7.29
CA VAL A 176 18.55 -4.84 7.48
C VAL A 176 18.78 -3.56 8.29
N LYS A 177 19.63 -3.60 9.32
CA LYS A 177 19.96 -2.43 10.14
C LYS A 177 20.83 -1.40 9.38
N ALA A 178 21.77 -1.87 8.57
CA ALA A 178 22.60 -1.02 7.72
C ALA A 178 21.74 -0.32 6.65
N ILE A 179 20.89 -1.08 5.96
CA ILE A 179 19.92 -0.58 4.96
C ILE A 179 18.99 0.45 5.60
N LYS A 180 18.40 0.14 6.77
CA LYS A 180 17.55 1.08 7.50
C LYS A 180 18.27 2.40 7.81
N THR A 181 19.52 2.32 8.24
CA THR A 181 20.32 3.51 8.58
C THR A 181 20.63 4.35 7.33
N ILE A 182 20.96 3.71 6.21
CA ILE A 182 21.22 4.38 4.92
C ILE A 182 19.93 5.01 4.39
N TYR A 183 18.81 4.29 4.48
CA TYR A 183 17.50 4.76 4.06
C TYR A 183 17.02 5.95 4.88
N GLU A 184 17.11 5.85 6.22
CA GLU A 184 16.79 6.94 7.14
C GLU A 184 17.65 8.19 6.86
N LYS A 185 18.94 8.03 6.54
CA LYS A 185 19.81 9.14 6.15
C LYS A 185 19.45 9.76 4.80
N GLY A 186 19.07 8.96 3.80
CA GLY A 186 18.63 9.51 2.51
C GLY A 186 17.33 10.31 2.64
N ILE A 187 16.40 9.87 3.49
CA ILE A 187 15.14 10.59 3.71
C ILE A 187 15.28 11.82 4.61
N THR A 188 16.18 11.79 5.60
CA THR A 188 16.33 12.87 6.59
C THR A 188 17.56 13.75 6.40
N GLY A 189 18.40 13.45 5.39
CA GLY A 189 19.68 14.09 5.12
C GLY A 189 19.96 14.29 3.62
N ASP A 190 21.23 14.20 3.22
CA ASP A 190 21.65 14.35 1.81
C ASP A 190 21.56 13.02 1.06
N VAL A 191 20.55 12.91 0.19
CA VAL A 191 20.32 11.73 -0.67
C VAL A 191 21.57 11.35 -1.49
N ASN A 192 22.41 12.32 -1.89
CA ASN A 192 23.61 12.03 -2.67
C ASN A 192 24.69 11.32 -1.84
N GLU A 193 24.77 11.61 -0.53
CA GLU A 193 25.67 10.89 0.37
C GLU A 193 25.22 9.44 0.56
N ALA A 194 23.90 9.21 0.65
CA ALA A 194 23.33 7.86 0.73
C ALA A 194 23.59 7.04 -0.54
N ILE A 195 23.39 7.66 -1.72
CA ILE A 195 23.72 7.06 -3.02
C ILE A 195 25.20 6.70 -3.09
N SER A 196 26.10 7.64 -2.76
CA SER A 196 27.55 7.41 -2.82
C SER A 196 28.00 6.25 -1.93
N LYS A 197 27.39 6.10 -0.75
CA LYS A 197 27.67 5.00 0.17
C LYS A 197 27.20 3.65 -0.35
N LEU A 198 26.01 3.61 -0.96
CA LEU A 198 25.50 2.39 -1.57
C LEU A 198 26.37 1.99 -2.76
N GLN A 199 26.68 2.92 -3.67
CA GLN A 199 27.50 2.64 -4.85
C GLN A 199 28.96 2.25 -4.54
N ALA A 200 29.48 2.62 -3.36
CA ALA A 200 30.81 2.22 -2.94
C ALA A 200 30.95 0.70 -2.66
N ASN A 201 29.83 -0.01 -2.47
CA ASN A 201 29.82 -1.46 -2.33
C ASN A 201 29.74 -2.13 -3.71
N GLU A 202 30.69 -3.01 -4.05
CA GLU A 202 30.73 -3.73 -5.34
C GLU A 202 29.64 -4.82 -5.47
N LYS A 203 29.03 -5.23 -4.36
CA LYS A 203 27.92 -6.18 -4.32
C LYS A 203 26.84 -5.64 -3.41
N HIS A 204 25.65 -5.49 -3.96
CA HIS A 204 24.43 -5.16 -3.23
C HIS A 204 23.62 -6.43 -2.98
N SER A 205 23.00 -6.49 -1.81
CA SER A 205 21.80 -7.32 -1.62
C SER A 205 20.64 -6.76 -2.46
N ASP A 206 19.63 -7.59 -2.77
CA ASP A 206 18.44 -7.16 -3.50
C ASP A 206 17.79 -5.91 -2.87
N SER A 207 17.77 -5.84 -1.53
CA SER A 207 17.18 -4.72 -0.78
C SER A 207 18.03 -3.44 -0.83
N GLU A 208 19.36 -3.55 -0.84
CA GLU A 208 20.24 -2.39 -1.04
C GLU A 208 20.11 -1.84 -2.46
N GLN A 209 19.98 -2.73 -3.45
CA GLN A 209 19.79 -2.37 -4.84
C GLN A 209 18.45 -1.64 -5.05
N GLU A 210 17.36 -2.14 -4.46
CA GLU A 210 16.06 -1.47 -4.49
C GLU A 210 16.10 -0.05 -3.88
N VAL A 211 16.80 0.12 -2.75
CA VAL A 211 16.97 1.44 -2.10
C VAL A 211 17.82 2.38 -2.96
N LEU A 212 18.91 1.87 -3.55
CA LEU A 212 19.75 2.64 -4.45
C LEU A 212 18.95 3.14 -5.66
N ILE A 213 18.21 2.24 -6.32
CA ILE A 213 17.34 2.57 -7.46
C ILE A 213 16.33 3.64 -7.05
N HIS A 214 15.66 3.48 -5.91
CA HIS A 214 14.70 4.46 -5.41
C HIS A 214 15.34 5.85 -5.27
N PHE A 215 16.50 5.95 -4.63
CA PHE A 215 17.21 7.23 -4.46
C PHE A 215 17.68 7.84 -5.77
N LEU A 216 18.22 7.03 -6.68
CA LEU A 216 18.60 7.47 -8.02
C LEU A 216 17.41 8.05 -8.77
N LEU A 217 16.24 7.41 -8.69
CA LEU A 217 15.00 7.93 -9.25
C LEU A 217 14.56 9.23 -8.57
N SER A 218 14.63 9.33 -7.23
CA SER A 218 14.25 10.54 -6.48
C SER A 218 15.05 11.77 -6.90
N VAL A 219 16.35 11.62 -7.18
CA VAL A 219 17.22 12.71 -7.68
C VAL A 219 17.26 12.81 -9.21
N LYS A 220 16.37 12.10 -9.90
CA LYS A 220 16.23 12.07 -11.37
C LYS A 220 17.48 11.60 -12.12
N ASN A 221 18.33 10.80 -11.48
CA ASN A 221 19.48 10.16 -12.12
C ASN A 221 19.05 8.87 -12.85
N TYR A 222 18.23 9.02 -13.89
CA TYR A 222 17.60 7.91 -14.60
C TYR A 222 18.59 7.00 -15.33
N LYS A 223 19.67 7.57 -15.86
CA LYS A 223 20.71 6.80 -16.53
C LYS A 223 21.31 5.75 -15.60
N GLU A 224 21.64 6.16 -14.38
CA GLU A 224 22.23 5.24 -13.41
C GLU A 224 21.19 4.26 -12.88
N ALA A 225 19.94 4.70 -12.63
CA ALA A 225 18.87 3.78 -12.25
C ALA A 225 18.67 2.67 -13.30
N VAL A 226 18.77 2.99 -14.60
CA VAL A 226 18.68 1.99 -15.69
C VAL A 226 19.91 1.08 -15.70
N ASN A 227 21.11 1.59 -15.43
CA ASN A 227 22.32 0.77 -15.33
C ASN A 227 22.21 -0.25 -14.18
N GLU A 228 21.73 0.19 -13.02
CA GLU A 228 21.58 -0.66 -11.83
C GLU A 228 20.46 -1.71 -12.00
N THR A 229 19.38 -1.37 -12.71
CA THR A 229 18.20 -2.28 -12.84
C THR A 229 18.31 -3.23 -14.03
N GLY A 230 19.09 -2.88 -15.06
CA GLY A 230 19.11 -3.60 -16.34
C GLY A 230 18.01 -3.12 -17.29
N LYS A 231 18.29 -3.22 -18.60
CA LYS A 231 17.44 -2.66 -19.68
C LYS A 231 16.11 -3.41 -19.83
N GLU A 232 16.06 -4.66 -19.42
CA GLU A 232 14.88 -5.51 -19.40
C GLU A 232 13.84 -5.07 -18.36
N ASN A 233 14.26 -4.31 -17.34
CA ASN A 233 13.42 -3.92 -16.22
C ASN A 233 12.96 -2.45 -16.28
N VAL A 234 13.14 -1.77 -17.43
CA VAL A 234 12.78 -0.35 -17.61
C VAL A 234 11.29 -0.09 -17.34
N SER A 235 10.40 -1.06 -17.61
CA SER A 235 8.97 -0.94 -17.28
C SER A 235 8.70 -0.77 -15.78
N ILE A 236 9.54 -1.34 -14.91
CA ILE A 236 9.41 -1.18 -13.46
C ILE A 236 9.81 0.26 -13.08
N LEU A 237 10.91 0.77 -13.65
CA LEU A 237 11.37 2.15 -13.43
C LEU A 237 10.34 3.17 -13.89
N ALA A 238 9.73 2.97 -15.06
CA ALA A 238 8.64 3.81 -15.56
C ALA A 238 7.47 3.89 -14.55
N SER A 239 7.11 2.74 -13.95
CA SER A 239 6.06 2.68 -12.92
C SER A 239 6.43 3.49 -11.67
N GLN A 240 7.68 3.39 -11.22
CA GLN A 240 8.18 4.11 -10.06
C GLN A 240 8.30 5.62 -10.32
N ILE A 241 8.73 6.02 -11.52
CA ILE A 241 8.80 7.43 -11.93
C ILE A 241 7.41 8.05 -11.95
N MET A 242 6.41 7.35 -12.50
CA MET A 242 5.01 7.79 -12.48
C MET A 242 4.54 8.09 -11.05
N GLN A 243 4.87 7.20 -10.10
CA GLN A 243 4.50 7.36 -8.69
C GLN A 243 5.26 8.48 -7.98
N LEU A 244 6.55 8.65 -8.28
CA LEU A 244 7.41 9.62 -7.60
C LEU A 244 7.28 11.04 -8.14
N HIS A 245 7.18 11.18 -9.46
CA HIS A 245 7.32 12.46 -10.16
C HIS A 245 6.14 12.79 -11.07
N GLY A 246 5.26 11.82 -11.33
CA GLY A 246 4.07 12.01 -12.16
C GLY A 246 4.33 11.93 -13.67
N ILE A 247 3.29 12.28 -14.42
CA ILE A 247 3.17 11.98 -15.85
C ILE A 247 4.17 12.73 -16.75
N GLU A 248 4.48 13.99 -16.45
CA GLU A 248 5.38 14.78 -17.30
C GLU A 248 6.83 14.29 -17.24
N GLU A 249 7.25 13.82 -16.06
CA GLU A 249 8.56 13.22 -15.89
C GLU A 249 8.62 11.83 -16.54
N LEU A 250 7.54 11.06 -16.45
CA LEU A 250 7.43 9.78 -17.15
C LEU A 250 7.54 9.96 -18.67
N LYS A 251 6.89 10.98 -19.24
CA LYS A 251 7.01 11.30 -20.68
C LYS A 251 8.48 11.56 -21.05
N SER A 252 9.16 12.39 -20.28
CA SER A 252 10.57 12.73 -20.50
C SER A 252 11.48 11.49 -20.40
N PHE A 253 11.24 10.62 -19.41
CA PHE A 253 11.96 9.35 -19.28
C PHE A 253 11.72 8.41 -20.47
N GLN A 254 10.46 8.30 -20.92
CA GLN A 254 10.03 7.42 -22.01
C GLN A 254 10.69 7.78 -23.35
N GLU A 255 11.07 9.05 -23.58
CA GLU A 255 11.80 9.47 -24.79
C GLU A 255 13.16 8.80 -24.91
N SER A 256 13.85 8.58 -23.78
CA SER A 256 15.18 7.98 -23.73
C SER A 256 15.16 6.49 -23.43
N TYR A 257 14.17 6.02 -22.66
CA TYR A 257 14.04 4.65 -22.20
C TYR A 257 12.61 4.12 -22.42
N PRO A 258 12.24 3.77 -23.67
CA PRO A 258 10.89 3.31 -23.97
C PRO A 258 10.52 2.02 -23.21
N SER A 259 9.30 1.99 -22.67
CA SER A 259 8.73 0.81 -22.00
C SER A 259 7.23 0.66 -22.26
N SER A 260 6.72 -0.57 -22.15
CA SER A 260 5.28 -0.87 -22.28
C SER A 260 4.47 -0.26 -21.14
N ALA A 261 5.02 -0.26 -19.92
CA ALA A 261 4.42 0.42 -18.79
C ALA A 261 4.30 1.93 -19.04
N GLY A 262 5.38 2.60 -19.43
CA GLY A 262 5.34 4.03 -19.73
C GLY A 262 4.39 4.36 -20.88
N GLU A 263 4.35 3.56 -21.94
CA GLU A 263 3.41 3.76 -23.05
C GLU A 263 1.94 3.66 -22.60
N PHE A 264 1.62 2.65 -21.79
CA PHE A 264 0.28 2.45 -21.24
C PHE A 264 -0.15 3.62 -20.36
N GLU A 265 0.67 3.97 -19.37
CA GLU A 265 0.39 5.04 -18.39
C GLU A 265 0.22 6.39 -19.12
N ILE A 266 1.09 6.69 -20.10
CA ILE A 266 1.00 7.92 -20.89
C ILE A 266 -0.28 7.95 -21.72
N ALA A 267 -0.64 6.85 -22.38
CA ALA A 267 -1.86 6.79 -23.18
C ALA A 267 -3.11 6.95 -22.31
N TYR A 268 -3.17 6.23 -21.18
CA TYR A 268 -4.30 6.29 -20.26
C TYR A 268 -4.50 7.69 -19.67
N HIS A 269 -3.44 8.30 -19.13
CA HIS A 269 -3.51 9.65 -18.55
C HIS A 269 -3.68 10.78 -19.56
N SER A 270 -3.44 10.51 -20.85
CA SER A 270 -3.75 11.44 -21.94
C SER A 270 -5.13 11.20 -22.56
N GLU A 271 -5.95 10.33 -21.94
CA GLU A 271 -7.29 9.93 -22.40
C GLU A 271 -7.31 9.30 -23.81
N ASP A 272 -6.14 8.85 -24.30
CA ASP A 272 -6.02 8.06 -25.53
C ASP A 272 -6.30 6.59 -25.20
N TYR A 273 -7.56 6.32 -24.84
CA TYR A 273 -7.99 4.99 -24.38
C TYR A 273 -7.79 3.92 -25.46
N GLN A 274 -7.95 4.27 -26.74
CA GLN A 274 -7.70 3.35 -27.86
C GLN A 274 -6.25 2.87 -27.86
N LYS A 275 -5.30 3.79 -27.69
CA LYS A 275 -3.89 3.44 -27.56
C LYS A 275 -3.61 2.68 -26.27
N ALA A 276 -4.17 3.12 -25.14
CA ALA A 276 -3.95 2.50 -23.83
C ALA A 276 -4.33 1.01 -23.82
N VAL A 277 -5.49 0.66 -24.39
CA VAL A 277 -5.92 -0.75 -24.42
C VAL A 277 -5.10 -1.60 -25.40
N ALA A 278 -4.56 -0.98 -26.45
CA ALA A 278 -3.77 -1.64 -27.49
C ALA A 278 -2.32 -1.97 -27.06
N VAL A 279 -1.79 -1.32 -26.01
CA VAL A 279 -0.43 -1.59 -25.52
C VAL A 279 -0.32 -3.06 -25.07
N LYS A 280 0.70 -3.74 -25.60
CA LYS A 280 1.02 -5.14 -25.31
C LYS A 280 2.14 -5.24 -24.28
N ASP A 281 2.26 -6.41 -23.66
CA ASP A 281 3.36 -6.76 -22.75
C ASP A 281 3.53 -5.77 -21.59
N VAL A 282 2.41 -5.17 -21.16
CA VAL A 282 2.35 -4.32 -19.97
C VAL A 282 2.40 -5.25 -18.75
N LEU A 283 3.31 -4.98 -17.83
CA LEU A 283 3.30 -5.64 -16.53
C LEU A 283 2.03 -5.23 -15.77
N MET A 284 1.03 -6.12 -15.75
CA MET A 284 -0.27 -5.81 -15.18
C MET A 284 -0.26 -5.86 -13.65
N THR A 285 -0.68 -4.77 -13.03
CA THR A 285 -1.01 -4.67 -11.61
C THR A 285 -2.53 -4.57 -11.44
N SER A 286 -3.03 -4.74 -10.22
CA SER A 286 -4.47 -4.52 -9.93
C SER A 286 -4.93 -3.12 -10.37
N GLU A 287 -4.07 -2.11 -10.18
CA GLU A 287 -4.35 -0.73 -10.62
C GLU A 287 -4.42 -0.64 -12.16
N ARG A 288 -3.46 -1.20 -12.88
CA ARG A 288 -3.50 -1.19 -14.36
C ARG A 288 -4.66 -1.99 -14.93
N TYR A 289 -5.09 -3.06 -14.27
CA TYR A 289 -6.32 -3.74 -14.64
C TYR A 289 -7.53 -2.83 -14.44
N LYS A 290 -7.59 -2.08 -13.33
CA LYS A 290 -8.65 -1.09 -13.10
C LYS A 290 -8.65 -0.02 -14.19
N GLU A 291 -7.51 0.60 -14.48
CA GLU A 291 -7.35 1.64 -15.49
C GLU A 291 -7.66 1.12 -16.90
N LYS A 292 -7.14 -0.05 -17.26
CA LYS A 292 -7.45 -0.68 -18.56
C LYS A 292 -8.94 -1.06 -18.67
N GLY A 293 -9.58 -1.43 -17.56
CA GLY A 293 -11.02 -1.66 -17.48
C GLY A 293 -11.84 -0.38 -17.68
N LEU A 294 -11.42 0.73 -17.06
CA LEU A 294 -12.02 2.05 -17.28
C LEU A 294 -11.83 2.54 -18.72
N ALA A 295 -10.65 2.32 -19.30
CA ALA A 295 -10.37 2.62 -20.69
C ALA A 295 -11.29 1.83 -21.64
N TYR A 296 -11.50 0.53 -21.37
CA TYR A 296 -12.48 -0.25 -22.12
C TYR A 296 -13.90 0.26 -21.97
N LEU A 297 -14.29 0.70 -20.77
CA LEU A 297 -15.62 1.26 -20.52
C LEU A 297 -15.84 2.56 -21.32
N ASN A 298 -14.84 3.42 -21.40
CA ASN A 298 -14.85 4.66 -22.22
C ASN A 298 -14.85 4.39 -23.73
N LEU A 299 -14.59 3.16 -24.16
CA LEU A 299 -14.65 2.72 -25.55
C LEU A 299 -15.92 1.90 -25.84
N ASP A 300 -16.88 1.90 -24.91
CA ASP A 300 -18.10 1.08 -24.96
C ASP A 300 -17.83 -0.43 -25.06
N GLN A 301 -16.66 -0.89 -24.61
CA GLN A 301 -16.22 -2.29 -24.67
C GLN A 301 -16.52 -3.02 -23.34
N LEU A 302 -17.80 -3.11 -23.01
CA LEU A 302 -18.32 -3.61 -21.73
C LEU A 302 -17.77 -4.99 -21.31
N ASP A 303 -17.73 -5.95 -22.23
CA ASP A 303 -17.24 -7.30 -21.93
C ASP A 303 -15.76 -7.32 -21.54
N GLN A 304 -14.95 -6.48 -22.18
CA GLN A 304 -13.54 -6.34 -21.84
C GLN A 304 -13.37 -5.60 -20.50
N ALA A 305 -14.18 -4.56 -20.26
CA ALA A 305 -14.20 -3.86 -18.97
C ALA A 305 -14.51 -4.81 -17.81
N LYS A 306 -15.52 -5.67 -17.95
CA LYS A 306 -15.87 -6.72 -16.96
C LYS A 306 -14.73 -7.70 -16.72
N LYS A 307 -14.08 -8.15 -17.80
CA LYS A 307 -12.92 -9.04 -17.68
C LYS A 307 -11.82 -8.37 -16.86
N MET A 308 -11.48 -7.13 -17.18
CA MET A 308 -10.46 -6.39 -16.43
C MET A 308 -10.87 -6.14 -14.97
N ALA A 309 -12.15 -5.87 -14.70
CA ALA A 309 -12.65 -5.66 -13.34
C ALA A 309 -12.53 -6.92 -12.46
N SER A 310 -12.77 -8.10 -13.04
CA SER A 310 -12.56 -9.39 -12.39
C SER A 310 -11.08 -9.61 -12.03
N GLU A 311 -10.16 -9.31 -12.96
CA GLU A 311 -8.71 -9.41 -12.72
C GLU A 311 -8.24 -8.40 -11.66
N ALA A 312 -8.76 -7.16 -11.72
CA ALA A 312 -8.46 -6.11 -10.76
C ALA A 312 -8.98 -6.43 -9.35
N LYS A 313 -10.05 -7.24 -9.24
CA LYS A 313 -10.87 -7.43 -8.03
C LYS A 313 -11.35 -6.10 -7.45
N SER A 314 -11.72 -5.17 -8.32
CA SER A 314 -12.09 -3.80 -7.93
C SER A 314 -13.60 -3.63 -7.82
N ASP A 315 -14.10 -3.52 -6.58
CA ASP A 315 -15.52 -3.20 -6.33
C ASP A 315 -15.92 -1.84 -6.91
N VAL A 316 -14.99 -0.89 -6.96
CA VAL A 316 -15.21 0.44 -7.53
C VAL A 316 -15.47 0.34 -9.03
N LEU A 317 -14.64 -0.40 -9.76
CA LEU A 317 -14.84 -0.60 -11.19
C LEU A 317 -16.10 -1.43 -11.47
N ASN A 318 -16.37 -2.46 -10.67
CA ASN A 318 -17.60 -3.25 -10.78
C ASN A 318 -18.84 -2.37 -10.64
N LYS A 319 -18.86 -1.43 -9.67
CA LYS A 319 -19.97 -0.47 -9.51
C LYS A 319 -20.13 0.42 -10.74
N LYS A 320 -19.04 0.99 -11.27
CA LYS A 320 -19.09 1.82 -12.49
C LYS A 320 -19.63 1.05 -13.69
N ILE A 321 -19.20 -0.21 -13.85
CA ILE A 321 -19.71 -1.10 -14.89
C ILE A 321 -21.21 -1.36 -14.71
N THR A 322 -21.67 -1.70 -13.51
CA THR A 322 -23.09 -1.93 -13.24
C THR A 322 -23.93 -0.67 -13.51
N THR A 323 -23.46 0.51 -13.08
CA THR A 323 -24.15 1.78 -13.39
C THR A 323 -24.22 1.99 -14.90
N TYR A 324 -23.12 1.77 -15.62
CA TYR A 324 -23.10 1.89 -17.07
C TYR A 324 -24.11 0.94 -17.74
N GLU A 325 -24.19 -0.31 -17.29
CA GLU A 325 -25.16 -1.29 -17.79
C GLU A 325 -26.61 -0.88 -17.57
N ASP A 326 -26.93 -0.35 -16.38
CA ASP A 326 -28.27 0.11 -16.05
C ASP A 326 -28.67 1.33 -16.91
N LEU A 327 -27.73 2.24 -17.18
CA LEU A 327 -27.96 3.38 -18.07
C LEU A 327 -28.11 2.92 -19.53
N ASP A 328 -27.29 1.98 -20.00
CA ASP A 328 -27.38 1.42 -21.36
C ASP A 328 -28.72 0.70 -21.62
N GLN A 329 -29.22 -0.02 -20.61
CA GLN A 329 -30.56 -0.62 -20.66
C GLN A 329 -31.66 0.44 -20.74
N GLN A 330 -31.57 1.52 -19.94
CA GLN A 330 -32.53 2.62 -20.00
C GLN A 330 -32.48 3.33 -21.36
N LEU A 331 -31.30 3.56 -21.93
CA LEU A 331 -31.16 4.12 -23.28
C LEU A 331 -31.79 3.24 -24.34
N THR A 332 -31.59 1.92 -24.25
CA THR A 332 -32.21 0.96 -25.18
C THR A 332 -33.74 1.02 -25.11
N GLN A 333 -34.31 1.14 -23.91
CA GLN A 333 -35.75 1.28 -23.71
C GLN A 333 -36.27 2.62 -24.27
N LEU A 334 -35.60 3.74 -23.96
CA LEU A 334 -35.99 5.05 -24.46
C LEU A 334 -35.89 5.15 -25.99
N ASN A 335 -34.84 4.56 -26.58
CA ASN A 335 -34.69 4.52 -28.04
C ASN A 335 -35.82 3.70 -28.71
N SER A 336 -36.23 2.59 -28.09
CA SER A 336 -37.35 1.78 -28.58
C SER A 336 -38.68 2.56 -28.51
N GLN A 337 -38.95 3.22 -27.37
CA GLN A 337 -40.13 4.07 -27.18
C GLN A 337 -40.15 5.25 -28.16
N LEU A 338 -38.99 5.87 -28.40
CA LEU A 338 -38.85 6.97 -29.34
C LEU A 338 -39.16 6.50 -30.77
N GLU A 339 -38.64 5.34 -31.16
CA GLU A 339 -38.89 4.76 -32.49
C GLU A 339 -40.37 4.39 -32.70
N GLU A 340 -41.04 3.86 -31.67
CA GLU A 340 -42.48 3.57 -31.69
C GLU A 340 -43.31 4.85 -31.86
N GLU A 341 -43.01 5.88 -31.08
CA GLU A 341 -43.73 7.17 -31.12
C GLU A 341 -43.49 7.92 -32.44
N GLU A 342 -42.26 7.92 -32.95
CA GLU A 342 -41.92 8.56 -34.24
C GLU A 342 -42.54 7.84 -35.45
N LYS A 343 -42.92 6.56 -35.33
CA LYS A 343 -43.63 5.79 -36.37
C LYS A 343 -45.16 5.80 -36.20
N SER A 344 -45.66 6.30 -35.06
CA SER A 344 -47.10 6.44 -34.81
C SER A 344 -47.75 7.35 -35.85
N LYS A 345 -49.00 7.04 -36.20
CA LYS A 345 -49.83 7.92 -37.04
C LYS A 345 -50.29 9.18 -36.30
N ASP A 346 -50.47 9.05 -34.99
CA ASP A 346 -50.86 10.13 -34.08
C ASP A 346 -49.65 10.43 -33.20
N LYS A 347 -48.68 11.18 -33.75
CA LYS A 347 -47.44 11.50 -33.04
C LYS A 347 -47.69 12.48 -31.91
N ASP A 348 -47.23 12.14 -30.72
CA ASP A 348 -47.16 13.09 -29.61
C ASP A 348 -45.79 13.79 -29.58
N GLU A 349 -45.73 15.00 -30.15
CA GLU A 349 -44.52 15.81 -30.20
C GLU A 349 -43.99 16.20 -28.80
N GLU A 350 -44.87 16.38 -27.80
CA GLU A 350 -44.43 16.68 -26.43
C GLU A 350 -43.77 15.47 -25.78
N LYS A 351 -44.35 14.27 -26.01
CA LYS A 351 -43.77 13.01 -25.54
C LYS A 351 -42.44 12.70 -26.21
N ILE A 352 -42.33 12.89 -27.54
CA ILE A 352 -41.07 12.75 -28.28
C ILE A 352 -39.99 13.66 -27.71
N LYS A 353 -40.33 14.92 -27.41
CA LYS A 353 -39.41 15.88 -26.81
C LYS A 353 -38.94 15.42 -25.42
N SER A 354 -39.87 14.99 -24.56
CA SER A 354 -39.56 14.49 -23.21
C SER A 354 -38.63 13.27 -23.24
N ILE A 355 -38.87 12.31 -24.14
CA ILE A 355 -38.01 11.13 -24.31
C ILE A 355 -36.60 11.54 -24.75
N LYS A 356 -36.48 12.49 -25.69
CA LYS A 356 -35.18 13.02 -26.15
C LYS A 356 -34.41 13.72 -25.03
N GLU A 357 -35.10 14.50 -24.18
CA GLU A 357 -34.50 15.16 -23.02
C GLU A 357 -33.96 14.13 -22.00
N GLN A 358 -34.76 13.11 -21.65
CA GLN A 358 -34.32 12.05 -20.74
C GLN A 358 -33.14 11.26 -21.30
N ARG A 359 -33.18 10.92 -22.59
CA ARG A 359 -32.09 10.21 -23.27
C ARG A 359 -30.79 11.02 -23.21
N ASN A 360 -30.85 12.32 -23.48
CA ASN A 360 -29.67 13.17 -23.45
C ASN A 360 -29.09 13.29 -22.03
N ALA A 361 -29.95 13.39 -21.01
CA ALA A 361 -29.50 13.39 -19.61
C ALA A 361 -28.78 12.08 -19.22
N ILE A 362 -29.28 10.93 -19.67
CA ILE A 362 -28.62 9.64 -19.43
C ILE A 362 -27.29 9.53 -20.18
N ILE A 363 -27.20 10.03 -21.42
CA ILE A 363 -25.92 10.07 -22.17
C ILE A 363 -24.91 10.95 -21.43
N GLU A 364 -25.33 12.10 -20.90
CA GLU A 364 -24.46 12.94 -20.08
C GLU A 364 -24.00 12.23 -18.81
N GLU A 365 -24.90 11.51 -18.12
CA GLU A 365 -24.53 10.72 -16.94
C GLU A 365 -23.55 9.59 -17.29
N GLN A 366 -23.78 8.87 -18.39
CA GLN A 366 -22.92 7.79 -18.86
C GLN A 366 -21.51 8.29 -19.22
N ASN A 367 -21.39 9.46 -19.85
CA ASN A 367 -20.10 10.11 -20.16
C ASN A 367 -19.33 10.58 -18.91
N ASN A 368 -19.97 10.63 -17.74
CA ASN A 368 -19.35 11.03 -16.47
C ASN A 368 -19.00 9.82 -15.57
N ILE A 369 -19.21 8.60 -16.04
CA ILE A 369 -18.76 7.36 -15.39
C ILE A 369 -17.27 7.16 -15.67
#